data_AF-A0A800F2C2-F1
#
_entry.id   AF-A0A800F2C2-F1
#
_cell.length_a   1.000
_cell.length_b   1.000
_cell.length_c   1.000
_cell.angle_alpha   90.00
_cell.angle_beta   90.00
_cell.angle_gamma   90.00
#
_symmetry.space_group_name_H-M   'P 1'
#
loop_
_entity.id
_entity.type
_entity.pdbx_description
1 polymer ?
#
loop_
_entity_poly.entity_id
_entity_poly.type
_entity_poly.pdbx_seq_one_letter_code
_entity_poly.pdbx_strand_id
1 'polypeptide(L)'
;MNRYIFILIFSFVFQYISLSQELNCRLSVVNTGKTQNVDKQVFKSLEASLNEFINNNKWSSDQFKQKEKIECNILINITKEVNDKRFEATATIQSSRPVYKSNYNTVIVNIIDKSFNFGYEEHQPLLFNENAF
;
A
#
# COMPACT_ATOMS: atom_id res chain seq x y z
N MET A 1 -24.99 -10.34 40.16
CA MET A 1 -23.75 -10.82 39.53
C MET A 1 -23.81 -10.74 38.00
N ASN A 2 -24.87 -11.23 37.34
CA ASN A 2 -25.01 -11.26 35.87
C ASN A 2 -24.99 -9.90 35.16
N ARG A 3 -25.43 -8.82 35.83
CA ARG A 3 -25.44 -7.46 35.25
C ARG A 3 -24.05 -6.85 35.08
N TYR A 4 -23.09 -7.21 35.95
CA TYR A 4 -21.69 -6.76 35.82
C TYR A 4 -20.92 -7.56 34.76
N ILE A 5 -21.31 -8.82 34.54
CA ILE A 5 -20.73 -9.67 33.47
C ILE A 5 -21.08 -9.10 32.09
N PHE A 6 -22.31 -8.65 31.87
CA PHE A 6 -22.71 -8.00 30.61
C PHE A 6 -21.93 -6.71 30.34
N ILE A 7 -21.67 -5.91 31.37
CA ILE A 7 -20.90 -4.67 31.27
C ILE A 7 -19.42 -4.97 30.93
N LEU A 8 -18.84 -6.01 31.54
CA LEU A 8 -17.47 -6.45 31.25
C LEU A 8 -17.33 -6.97 29.82
N ILE A 9 -18.30 -7.75 29.33
CA ILE A 9 -18.31 -8.26 27.94
C ILE A 9 -18.45 -7.10 26.95
N PHE A 10 -19.35 -6.15 27.22
CA PHE A 10 -19.55 -4.98 26.36
C PHE A 10 -18.31 -4.08 26.29
N SER A 11 -17.60 -3.90 27.41
CA SER A 11 -16.35 -3.14 27.48
C SER A 11 -15.21 -3.78 26.68
N PHE A 12 -15.18 -5.10 26.53
CA PHE A 12 -14.12 -5.81 25.79
C PHE A 12 -14.33 -5.70 24.27
N VAL A 13 -15.59 -5.62 23.81
CA VAL A 13 -15.93 -5.52 22.38
C VAL A 13 -15.60 -4.14 21.80
N PHE A 14 -15.63 -3.07 22.59
CA PHE A 14 -15.38 -1.69 22.12
C PHE A 14 -13.91 -1.32 21.94
N GLN A 15 -12.96 -2.14 22.37
CA GLN A 15 -11.52 -1.81 22.28
C GLN A 15 -10.91 -1.99 20.89
N TYR A 16 -11.70 -2.44 19.90
CA TYR A 16 -11.19 -2.83 18.58
C TYR A 16 -11.51 -1.84 17.45
N ILE A 17 -12.11 -0.69 17.75
CA ILE A 17 -12.51 0.30 16.73
C ILE A 17 -11.49 1.44 16.68
N SER A 18 -10.27 1.14 16.24
CA SER A 18 -9.32 2.16 15.82
C SER A 18 -9.11 2.04 14.31
N LEU A 19 -9.83 2.87 13.55
CA LEU A 19 -9.86 2.89 12.08
C LEU A 19 -8.89 3.93 11.50
N SER A 20 -7.69 4.04 12.10
CA SER A 20 -6.70 5.01 11.69
C SER A 20 -5.36 4.30 11.59
N GLN A 21 -4.84 4.20 10.38
CA GLN A 21 -3.59 3.51 10.08
C GLN A 21 -2.84 4.33 9.04
N GLU A 22 -1.60 4.67 9.38
CA GLU A 22 -0.65 5.25 8.43
C GLU A 22 0.30 4.16 7.92
N LEU A 23 0.78 4.36 6.69
CA LEU A 23 1.58 3.38 5.99
C LEU A 23 3.04 3.86 5.87
N ASN A 24 3.96 2.91 5.98
CA ASN A 24 5.34 3.03 5.54
C ASN A 24 5.55 1.99 4.44
N CYS A 25 5.33 2.40 3.19
CA CYS A 25 5.39 1.49 2.06
C CYS A 25 6.74 1.59 1.37
N ARG A 26 7.32 0.43 1.04
CA ARG A 26 8.37 0.33 0.04
C ARG A 26 7.77 -0.20 -1.26
N LEU A 27 7.83 0.60 -2.32
CA LEU A 27 7.34 0.20 -3.63
C LEU A 27 8.51 -0.08 -4.56
N SER A 28 8.42 -1.17 -5.32
CA SER A 28 9.42 -1.51 -6.34
C SER A 28 8.74 -1.87 -7.65
N VAL A 29 9.25 -1.30 -8.74
CA VAL A 29 8.77 -1.57 -10.09
C VAL A 29 9.83 -2.38 -10.81
N VAL A 30 9.46 -3.61 -11.19
CA VAL A 30 10.31 -4.49 -11.97
C VAL A 30 9.69 -4.72 -13.33
N ASN A 31 10.52 -4.76 -14.36
CA ASN A 31 10.10 -5.14 -15.70
C ASN A 31 10.61 -6.56 -15.99
N THR A 32 9.70 -7.53 -15.97
CA THR A 32 10.00 -8.91 -16.40
C THR A 32 9.47 -9.22 -17.80
N GLY A 33 8.65 -8.32 -18.36
CA GLY A 33 8.28 -8.33 -19.76
C GLY A 33 9.52 -8.20 -20.66
N LYS A 34 9.52 -8.90 -21.80
CA LYS A 34 10.53 -8.71 -22.85
C LYS A 34 10.30 -7.39 -23.60
N THR A 35 10.13 -6.29 -22.86
CA THR A 35 9.86 -4.96 -23.41
C THR A 35 11.17 -4.39 -23.89
N GLN A 36 11.50 -4.61 -25.17
CA GLN A 36 12.78 -4.20 -25.76
C GLN A 36 12.87 -2.69 -26.04
N ASN A 37 11.75 -1.96 -26.01
CA ASN A 37 11.67 -0.60 -26.57
C ASN A 37 11.39 0.53 -25.55
N VAL A 38 11.13 0.23 -24.27
CA VAL A 38 10.92 1.28 -23.25
C VAL A 38 12.21 1.59 -22.53
N ASP A 39 12.50 2.88 -22.38
CA ASP A 39 13.59 3.33 -21.54
C ASP A 39 13.36 2.88 -20.09
N LYS A 40 14.33 2.17 -19.52
CA LYS A 40 14.32 1.75 -18.11
C LYS A 40 14.18 2.96 -17.17
N GLN A 41 14.49 4.16 -17.64
CA GLN A 41 14.28 5.41 -16.90
C GLN A 41 12.80 5.65 -16.55
N VAL A 42 11.86 5.32 -17.44
CA VAL A 42 10.41 5.50 -17.19
C VAL A 42 9.97 4.74 -15.94
N PHE A 43 10.41 3.48 -15.80
CA PHE A 43 10.07 2.66 -14.64
C PHE A 43 10.72 3.14 -13.35
N LYS A 44 11.94 3.71 -13.43
CA LYS A 44 12.58 4.35 -12.27
C LYS A 44 11.83 5.61 -11.83
N SER A 45 11.38 6.42 -12.79
CA SER A 45 10.55 7.58 -12.51
C SER A 45 9.22 7.17 -11.89
N LEU A 46 8.57 6.13 -12.43
CA LEU A 46 7.33 5.59 -11.89
C LEU A 46 7.52 5.09 -10.45
N GLU A 47 8.59 4.32 -10.19
CA GLU A 47 8.91 3.84 -8.85
C GLU A 47 9.10 5.00 -7.86
N ALA A 48 9.85 6.03 -8.25
CA ALA A 48 10.05 7.21 -7.42
C ALA A 48 8.74 7.95 -7.13
N SER A 49 7.96 8.25 -8.18
CA SER A 49 6.66 8.93 -8.07
C SER A 49 5.68 8.17 -7.18
N LEU A 50 5.61 6.84 -7.30
CA LEU A 50 4.73 6.02 -6.49
C LEU A 50 5.19 5.92 -5.02
N ASN A 51 6.50 5.80 -4.77
CA ASN A 51 7.03 5.83 -3.40
C ASN A 51 6.77 7.18 -2.73
N GLU A 52 6.92 8.28 -3.48
CA GLU A 52 6.63 9.61 -2.98
C GLU A 52 5.13 9.77 -2.70
N PHE A 53 4.29 9.41 -3.66
CA PHE A 53 2.83 9.47 -3.54
C PHE A 53 2.34 8.70 -2.31
N ILE A 54 2.75 7.45 -2.11
CA ILE A 54 2.15 6.63 -1.07
C ILE A 54 2.60 7.04 0.35
N ASN A 55 3.84 7.52 0.50
CA ASN A 55 4.44 7.84 1.80
C ASN A 55 4.25 9.31 2.21
N ASN A 56 4.06 10.22 1.25
CA ASN A 56 3.84 11.65 1.53
C ASN A 56 2.35 12.01 1.65
N ASN A 57 1.44 11.16 1.15
CA ASN A 57 0.02 11.33 1.42
C ASN A 57 -0.33 10.89 2.85
N LYS A 58 -1.24 11.62 3.47
CA LYS A 58 -1.85 11.25 4.75
C LYS A 58 -3.10 10.43 4.46
N TRP A 59 -3.18 9.24 5.06
CA TRP A 59 -4.31 8.32 4.89
C TRP A 59 -5.30 8.41 6.05
N SER A 60 -4.92 9.15 7.10
CA SER A 60 -5.71 9.37 8.30
C SER A 60 -5.54 10.79 8.84
N SER A 61 -6.43 11.19 9.75
CA SER A 61 -6.37 12.49 10.43
C SER A 61 -5.31 12.55 11.54
N ASP A 62 -4.83 11.40 12.02
CA ASP A 62 -3.98 11.33 13.21
C ASP A 62 -2.50 11.50 12.86
N GLN A 63 -1.69 11.84 13.87
CA GLN A 63 -0.25 11.96 13.72
C GLN A 63 0.45 10.71 14.27
N PHE A 64 1.13 9.97 13.39
CA PHE A 64 1.85 8.75 13.73
C PHE A 64 3.36 8.96 13.69
N LYS A 65 4.07 8.35 14.66
CA LYS A 65 5.53 8.23 14.59
C LYS A 65 5.89 7.17 13.55
N GLN A 66 7.08 7.27 12.96
CA GLN A 66 7.53 6.31 11.94
C GLN A 66 7.41 4.84 12.39
N LYS A 67 7.71 4.56 13.67
CA LYS A 67 7.61 3.22 14.27
C LYS A 67 6.18 2.69 14.48
N GLU A 68 5.19 3.56 14.39
CA GLU A 68 3.76 3.23 14.56
C GLU A 68 3.07 2.99 13.22
N LYS A 69 3.70 3.43 12.12
CA LYS A 69 3.23 3.18 10.76
C LYS A 69 3.32 1.68 10.44
N ILE A 70 2.38 1.21 9.64
CA ILE A 70 2.35 -0.18 9.17
C ILE A 70 3.36 -0.33 8.04
N GLU A 71 4.25 -1.31 8.17
CA GLU A 71 5.21 -1.64 7.12
C GLU A 71 4.48 -2.32 5.96
N CYS A 72 4.64 -1.81 4.76
CA CYS A 72 4.04 -2.35 3.55
C CYS A 72 5.10 -2.49 2.45
N ASN A 73 4.97 -3.53 1.64
CA ASN A 73 5.78 -3.77 0.47
C ASN A 73 4.87 -3.98 -0.74
N ILE A 74 5.10 -3.21 -1.79
CA ILE A 74 4.35 -3.29 -3.04
C ILE A 74 5.33 -3.60 -4.16
N LEU A 75 5.13 -4.73 -4.82
CA LEU A 75 5.90 -5.12 -5.99
C LEU A 75 5.00 -5.02 -7.21
N ILE A 76 5.33 -4.12 -8.13
CA ILE A 76 4.68 -4.02 -9.42
C ILE A 76 5.59 -4.66 -10.45
N ASN A 77 5.10 -5.71 -11.09
CA ASN A 77 5.80 -6.40 -12.15
C ASN A 77 5.15 -6.12 -13.50
N ILE A 78 5.81 -5.33 -14.34
CA ILE A 78 5.35 -5.00 -15.68
C ILE A 78 5.51 -6.26 -16.56
N THR A 79 4.38 -6.74 -17.08
CA THR A 79 4.33 -7.94 -17.91
C THR A 79 4.32 -7.58 -19.39
N LYS A 80 3.61 -6.52 -19.77
CA LYS A 80 3.48 -6.08 -21.15
C LYS A 80 3.23 -4.58 -21.25
N GLU A 81 3.78 -3.98 -22.29
CA GLU A 81 3.44 -2.64 -22.73
C GLU A 81 2.39 -2.71 -23.84
N VAL A 82 1.29 -1.98 -23.67
CA VAL A 82 0.22 -1.90 -24.69
C VAL A 82 0.48 -0.71 -25.62
N ASN A 83 0.92 0.41 -25.06
CA ASN A 83 1.41 1.59 -25.76
C ASN A 83 2.29 2.43 -24.81
N ASP A 84 2.86 3.53 -25.31
CA ASP A 84 3.77 4.42 -24.57
C ASP A 84 3.26 4.89 -23.20
N LYS A 85 1.94 4.85 -22.97
CA LYS A 85 1.30 5.33 -21.73
C LYS A 85 0.50 4.26 -20.99
N ARG A 86 0.38 3.02 -21.49
CA ARG A 86 -0.49 1.97 -20.92
C ARG A 86 0.27 0.67 -20.75
N PHE A 87 0.20 0.15 -19.54
CA PHE A 87 0.96 -1.00 -19.10
C PHE A 87 0.04 -2.06 -18.51
N GLU A 88 0.31 -3.31 -18.84
CA GLU A 88 -0.23 -4.48 -18.14
C GLU A 88 0.81 -4.95 -17.15
N ALA A 89 0.39 -5.23 -15.93
CA ALA A 89 1.26 -5.62 -14.85
C ALA A 89 0.56 -6.55 -13.86
N THR A 90 1.36 -7.16 -12.99
CA THR A 90 0.87 -7.83 -11.78
C THR A 90 1.36 -7.08 -10.57
N ALA A 91 0.49 -6.80 -9.60
CA ALA A 91 0.83 -6.14 -8.36
C ALA A 91 0.73 -7.13 -7.19
N THR A 92 1.78 -7.18 -6.37
CA THR A 92 1.78 -7.93 -5.11
C THR A 92 1.90 -6.94 -3.97
N ILE A 93 0.89 -6.90 -3.11
CA ILE A 93 0.80 -5.98 -1.97
C ILE A 93 0.85 -6.81 -0.71
N GLN A 94 1.85 -6.57 0.13
CA GLN A 94 2.00 -7.20 1.42
C GLN A 94 2.10 -6.12 2.50
N SER A 95 1.43 -6.29 3.63
CA SER A 95 1.66 -5.44 4.80
C SER A 95 1.82 -6.27 6.06
N SER A 96 2.63 -5.75 6.97
CA SER A 96 2.99 -6.43 8.21
C SER A 96 3.04 -5.46 9.38
N ARG A 97 2.72 -5.97 10.57
CA ARG A 97 2.82 -5.21 11.81
C ARG A 97 3.63 -5.98 12.86
N PRO A 98 4.41 -5.30 13.71
CA PRO A 98 5.03 -5.95 14.85
C PRO A 98 3.98 -6.42 15.86
N VAL A 99 4.16 -7.62 16.39
CA VAL A 99 3.34 -8.12 17.50
C VAL A 99 3.74 -7.40 18.77
N TYR A 100 2.75 -6.95 19.54
CA TYR A 100 3.00 -6.22 20.79
C TYR A 100 3.93 -7.00 21.73
N LYS A 101 4.98 -6.33 22.22
CA LYS A 101 6.04 -6.92 23.07
C LYS A 101 6.78 -8.10 22.43
N SER A 102 6.88 -8.13 21.11
CA SER A 102 7.61 -9.16 20.39
C SER A 102 8.50 -8.55 19.30
N ASN A 103 9.53 -9.29 18.93
CA ASN A 103 10.35 -9.00 17.76
C ASN A 103 9.78 -9.63 16.47
N TYR A 104 8.65 -10.34 16.56
CA TYR A 104 7.99 -10.95 15.41
C TYR A 104 7.03 -9.98 14.73
N ASN A 105 7.07 -9.95 13.40
CA ASN A 105 6.06 -9.27 12.59
C ASN A 105 5.02 -10.30 12.12
N THR A 106 3.76 -9.87 12.03
CA THR A 106 2.66 -10.65 11.47
C THR A 106 2.17 -9.99 10.19
N VAL A 107 1.99 -10.78 9.13
CA VAL A 107 1.41 -10.32 7.87
C VAL A 107 -0.09 -10.15 8.08
N ILE A 108 -0.59 -8.95 7.77
CA ILE A 108 -2.01 -8.62 7.91
C ILE A 108 -2.71 -8.56 6.56
N VAL A 109 -1.99 -8.21 5.50
CA VAL A 109 -2.49 -8.22 4.12
C VAL A 109 -1.49 -8.90 3.21
N ASN A 110 -1.98 -9.76 2.33
CA ASN A 110 -1.23 -10.33 1.21
C ASN A 110 -2.17 -10.48 0.02
N ILE A 111 -2.08 -9.57 -0.93
CA ILE A 111 -2.94 -9.50 -2.12
C ILE A 111 -2.05 -9.61 -3.34
N ILE A 112 -2.48 -10.44 -4.29
CA ILE A 112 -1.84 -10.57 -5.60
C ILE A 112 -2.91 -10.23 -6.65
N ASP A 113 -2.75 -9.08 -7.27
CA ASP A 113 -3.52 -8.68 -8.44
C ASP A 113 -2.76 -9.10 -9.70
N LYS A 114 -3.35 -10.01 -10.47
CA LYS A 114 -2.76 -10.54 -11.70
C LYS A 114 -3.07 -9.68 -12.94
N SER A 115 -3.99 -8.72 -12.81
CA SER A 115 -4.50 -7.91 -13.92
C SER A 115 -4.44 -6.42 -13.57
N PHE A 116 -3.31 -5.99 -13.01
CA PHE A 116 -3.07 -4.61 -12.63
C PHE A 116 -2.70 -3.78 -13.86
N ASN A 117 -3.71 -3.31 -14.59
CA ASN A 117 -3.55 -2.53 -15.80
C ASN A 117 -3.68 -1.03 -15.49
N PHE A 118 -2.69 -0.23 -15.86
CA PHE A 118 -2.67 1.19 -15.53
C PHE A 118 -2.12 2.05 -16.66
N GLY A 119 -2.47 3.33 -16.60
CA GLY A 119 -1.88 4.37 -17.44
C GLY A 119 -0.84 5.16 -16.65
N TYR A 120 0.29 5.48 -17.27
CA TYR A 120 1.30 6.35 -16.68
C TYR A 120 1.91 7.28 -17.73
N GLU A 121 2.06 8.53 -17.35
CA GLU A 121 2.72 9.56 -18.14
C GLU A 121 3.75 10.25 -17.25
N GLU A 122 5.00 10.32 -17.71
CA GLU A 122 6.07 10.96 -16.96
C GLU A 122 5.74 12.44 -16.72
N HIS A 123 6.16 12.93 -15.55
CA HIS A 123 5.89 14.30 -15.09
C HIS A 123 4.42 14.63 -14.79
N GLN A 124 3.49 13.71 -15.03
CA GLN A 124 2.12 13.87 -14.55
C GLN A 124 2.08 13.63 -13.03
N PRO A 125 1.62 14.60 -12.22
CA PRO A 125 1.51 14.40 -10.78
C PRO A 125 0.46 13.35 -10.45
N LEU A 126 0.78 12.45 -9.53
CA LEU A 126 -0.18 11.52 -8.95
C LEU A 126 -1.00 12.27 -7.90
N LEU A 127 -2.31 12.40 -8.14
CA LEU A 127 -3.22 13.12 -7.25
C LEU A 127 -4.17 12.11 -6.59
N PHE A 128 -4.25 12.17 -5.26
CA PHE A 128 -5.25 11.44 -4.50
C PHE A 128 -6.51 12.31 -4.38
N ASN A 129 -7.67 11.74 -4.70
CA ASN A 129 -8.94 12.43 -4.57
C ASN A 129 -9.91 11.57 -3.75
N GLU A 130 -10.15 11.98 -2.51
CA GLU A 130 -11.08 11.32 -1.58
C GLU A 130 -12.54 11.38 -2.05
N ASN A 131 -12.88 12.25 -3.00
CA ASN A 131 -14.24 12.40 -3.50
C ASN A 131 -14.46 11.70 -4.85
N ALA A 132 -13.47 10.96 -5.35
CA ALA A 132 -13.57 10.20 -6.59
C ALA A 132 -14.17 8.80 -6.30
N PHE A 133 -15.47 8.75 -6.02
CA PHE A 133 -16.24 7.52 -5.88
C PHE A 133 -17.48 7.56 -6.77
#